data_AF-A0A108T3Q1-F1
#
_entry.id   AF-A0A108T3Q1-F1
#
_cell.length_a   1.000
_cell.length_b   1.000
_cell.length_c   1.000
_cell.angle_alpha   90.00
_cell.angle_beta   90.00
_cell.angle_gamma   90.00
#
_symmetry.space_group_name_H-M   'P 1'
#
loop_
_entity.id
_entity.type
_entity.pdbx_description
1 polymer ?
#
loop_
_entity_poly.entity_id
_entity_poly.type
_entity_poly.pdbx_seq_one_letter_code
_entity_poly.pdbx_strand_id
1 'polypeptide(L)'
;MKTRVLLFAAIAATTFTFVACGNKQAKTNETAAVEQSGAMEIDSLLANAETLADQAVTIEGVCTHACKHGATKIFLMGSDDTQMIRVEAGKLGSFDTKCVNSIVRVNGTLKEQRVDEAYLQQWEAQLKAANAEKHGESEGGCSSEKKARGETANTPEKRIADFRAQIAKRQAESGKPYLSFYYLEATDYEIQ
;
A
#
# COMPACT_ATOMS: atom_id res chain seq x y z
N MET A 1 87.24 9.94 -21.51
CA MET A 1 87.20 11.39 -21.19
C MET A 1 85.72 11.73 -20.97
N LYS A 2 85.19 12.15 -19.82
CA LYS A 2 85.67 12.91 -18.67
C LYS A 2 84.87 12.51 -17.42
N THR A 3 85.61 12.15 -16.38
CA THR A 3 85.44 12.50 -14.94
C THR A 3 84.07 12.60 -14.27
N ARG A 4 83.95 11.80 -13.22
CA ARG A 4 83.12 11.93 -12.01
C ARG A 4 83.36 13.25 -11.26
N VAL A 5 82.32 13.85 -10.67
CA VAL A 5 82.35 14.77 -9.49
C VAL A 5 80.93 14.72 -8.86
N LEU A 6 80.66 14.00 -7.76
CA LEU A 6 80.71 14.38 -6.32
C LEU A 6 80.04 15.74 -5.97
N LEU A 7 79.00 15.74 -5.13
CA LEU A 7 78.95 16.40 -3.80
C LEU A 7 77.50 16.61 -3.28
N PHE A 8 77.24 15.98 -2.13
CA PHE A 8 76.48 16.39 -0.93
C PHE A 8 75.33 17.41 -1.01
N ALA A 9 74.16 16.98 -0.53
CA ALA A 9 73.42 17.67 0.53
C ALA A 9 72.48 16.69 1.25
N ALA A 10 72.68 16.55 2.55
CA ALA A 10 71.82 15.83 3.47
C ALA A 10 70.60 16.67 3.87
N ILE A 11 69.49 16.03 4.25
CA ILE A 11 68.84 16.14 5.58
C ILE A 11 67.37 15.66 5.51
N ALA A 12 67.09 14.70 6.39
CA ALA A 12 65.82 14.35 7.07
C ALA A 12 64.52 14.31 6.24
N ALA A 13 63.99 13.11 5.94
CA ALA A 13 63.16 12.32 6.86
C ALA A 13 61.81 12.98 7.19
N THR A 14 60.78 12.62 6.44
CA THR A 14 59.45 12.40 7.02
C THR A 14 58.76 11.31 6.22
N THR A 15 58.19 10.38 6.97
CA THR A 15 57.82 9.03 6.60
C THR A 15 56.33 8.89 6.32
N PHE A 16 55.98 7.87 5.51
CA PHE A 16 54.71 7.12 5.49
C PHE A 16 53.46 7.91 5.03
N THR A 17 52.58 7.47 4.13
CA THR A 17 52.27 6.13 3.60
C THR A 17 51.28 6.25 2.43
N PHE A 18 51.37 5.28 1.50
CA PHE A 18 50.36 4.73 0.60
C PHE A 18 49.68 5.56 -0.50
N VAL A 19 50.17 5.24 -1.72
CA VAL A 19 49.52 5.27 -3.03
C VAL A 19 48.43 4.19 -3.12
N ALA A 20 47.32 4.50 -3.80
CA ALA A 20 46.70 3.72 -4.92
C ALA A 20 45.18 3.98 -4.94
N CYS A 21 44.64 4.75 -5.90
CA CYS A 21 44.23 4.35 -7.27
C CYS A 21 43.13 3.28 -7.35
N GLY A 22 42.02 3.68 -8.00
CA GLY A 22 40.92 2.83 -8.49
C GLY A 22 39.74 2.80 -7.49
N ASN A 23 38.48 3.00 -7.86
CA ASN A 23 37.83 2.62 -9.09
C ASN A 23 36.56 3.47 -9.30
N LYS A 24 36.15 3.67 -10.57
CA LYS A 24 34.90 4.35 -10.93
C LYS A 24 33.72 3.51 -10.42
N GLN A 25 32.96 4.04 -9.47
CA GLN A 25 31.67 3.45 -9.07
C GLN A 25 30.59 3.87 -10.06
N ALA A 26 30.03 2.88 -10.73
CA ALA A 26 28.74 3.00 -11.39
C ALA A 26 27.67 3.29 -10.32
N LYS A 27 26.82 4.29 -10.59
CA LYS A 27 25.63 4.55 -9.78
C LYS A 27 24.63 3.43 -10.02
N THR A 28 24.61 2.45 -9.13
CA THR A 28 23.43 1.62 -8.89
C THR A 28 22.47 2.47 -8.06
N ASN A 29 21.34 2.87 -8.65
CA ASN A 29 20.18 3.31 -7.87
C ASN A 29 19.62 2.07 -7.18
N GLU A 30 20.21 1.69 -6.04
CA GLU A 30 19.49 0.90 -5.05
C GLU A 30 18.47 1.84 -4.41
N THR A 31 17.21 1.69 -4.81
CA THR A 31 16.09 2.06 -3.96
C THR A 31 16.31 1.29 -2.67
N ALA A 32 16.76 1.99 -1.62
CA ALA A 32 16.93 1.41 -0.30
C ALA A 32 15.59 0.78 0.11
N ALA A 33 15.53 -0.53 0.10
CA ALA A 33 14.52 -1.26 0.83
C ALA A 33 14.74 -0.88 2.29
N VAL A 34 13.82 -0.08 2.83
CA VAL A 34 13.74 0.09 4.28
C VAL A 34 13.39 -1.28 4.81
N GLU A 35 14.36 -1.97 5.41
CA GLU A 35 14.08 -3.14 6.24
C GLU A 35 13.26 -2.64 7.43
N GLN A 36 11.95 -2.64 7.27
CA GLN A 36 11.02 -2.50 8.37
C GLN A 36 11.04 -3.85 9.08
N SER A 37 11.92 -3.98 10.06
CA SER A 37 12.18 -5.21 10.81
C SER A 37 11.01 -5.51 11.78
N GLY A 38 9.83 -5.77 11.23
CA GLY A 38 8.59 -6.10 11.93
C GLY A 38 7.37 -5.79 11.07
N ALA A 39 6.37 -6.68 11.10
CA ALA A 39 5.08 -6.40 10.47
C ALA A 39 4.36 -5.26 11.19
N MET A 40 3.72 -4.37 10.42
CA MET A 40 2.94 -3.25 10.94
C MET A 40 1.52 -3.70 11.32
N GLU A 41 1.05 -3.28 12.48
CA GLU A 41 -0.35 -3.49 12.88
C GLU A 41 -1.32 -2.69 11.98
N ILE A 42 -2.50 -3.26 11.72
CA ILE A 42 -3.53 -2.64 10.85
C ILE A 42 -3.88 -1.22 11.30
N ASP A 43 -4.03 -0.98 12.60
CA ASP A 43 -4.34 0.34 13.16
C ASP A 43 -3.29 1.38 12.78
N SER A 44 -2.01 1.01 12.86
CA SER A 44 -0.89 1.90 12.52
C SER A 44 -0.87 2.18 11.03
N LEU A 45 -1.17 1.19 10.21
CA LEU A 45 -1.30 1.34 8.76
C LEU A 45 -2.41 2.34 8.42
N LEU A 46 -3.61 2.16 8.98
CA LEU A 46 -4.77 3.01 8.70
C LEU A 46 -4.55 4.46 9.14
N ALA A 47 -3.90 4.67 10.30
CA ALA A 47 -3.55 6.00 10.79
C ALA A 47 -2.55 6.74 9.89
N ASN A 48 -1.70 6.00 9.17
CA ASN A 48 -0.64 6.54 8.31
C ASN A 48 -0.89 6.27 6.81
N ALA A 49 -2.10 5.88 6.42
CA ALA A 49 -2.35 5.35 5.09
C ALA A 49 -2.08 6.36 3.96
N GLU A 50 -2.33 7.65 4.20
CA GLU A 50 -2.06 8.69 3.20
C GLU A 50 -0.55 8.84 2.90
N THR A 51 0.31 8.67 3.90
CA THR A 51 1.77 8.79 3.71
C THR A 51 2.39 7.51 3.17
N LEU A 52 1.74 6.37 3.39
CA LEU A 52 2.18 5.04 2.95
C LEU A 52 1.58 4.63 1.59
N ALA A 53 0.72 5.45 0.98
CA ALA A 53 0.12 5.16 -0.31
C ALA A 53 1.20 4.90 -1.39
N ASP A 54 0.98 3.85 -2.17
CA ASP A 54 1.88 3.30 -3.19
C ASP A 54 3.23 2.79 -2.68
N GLN A 55 3.40 2.62 -1.36
CA GLN A 55 4.59 2.02 -0.78
C GLN A 55 4.40 0.53 -0.51
N ALA A 56 5.50 -0.22 -0.59
CA ALA A 56 5.56 -1.60 -0.11
C ALA A 56 5.55 -1.61 1.42
N VAL A 57 4.67 -2.41 2.00
CA VAL A 57 4.51 -2.56 3.45
C VAL A 57 4.33 -4.03 3.81
N THR A 58 4.77 -4.38 5.01
CA THR A 58 4.46 -5.66 5.66
C THR A 58 3.45 -5.38 6.76
N ILE A 59 2.31 -6.06 6.74
CA ILE A 59 1.25 -5.88 7.73
C ILE A 59 0.86 -7.19 8.37
N GLU A 60 0.31 -7.15 9.57
CA GLU A 60 -0.21 -8.31 10.27
C GLU A 60 -1.58 -7.98 10.87
N GLY A 61 -2.49 -8.95 10.81
CA GLY A 61 -3.83 -8.81 11.38
C GLY A 61 -4.62 -10.11 11.37
N VAL A 62 -5.73 -10.13 12.10
CA VAL A 62 -6.62 -11.30 12.17
C VAL A 62 -7.50 -11.31 10.93
N CYS A 63 -7.42 -12.37 10.11
CA CYS A 63 -8.30 -12.49 8.96
C CYS A 63 -9.69 -12.93 9.42
N THR A 64 -10.68 -12.06 9.20
CA THR A 64 -12.08 -12.28 9.64
C THR A 64 -12.98 -12.74 8.50
N HIS A 65 -12.55 -12.55 7.25
CA HIS A 65 -13.34 -12.90 6.08
C HIS A 65 -12.45 -13.17 4.87
N ALA A 66 -12.78 -14.23 4.14
CA ALA A 66 -12.32 -14.45 2.77
C ALA A 66 -13.55 -14.42 1.84
N CYS A 67 -13.49 -13.63 0.77
CA CYS A 67 -14.61 -13.49 -0.16
C CYS A 67 -14.96 -14.84 -0.82
N LYS A 68 -16.24 -15.20 -0.83
CA LYS A 68 -16.74 -16.46 -1.44
C LYS A 68 -16.51 -16.55 -2.95
N HIS A 69 -16.26 -15.43 -3.62
CA HIS A 69 -15.93 -15.35 -5.04
C HIS A 69 -14.45 -15.70 -5.30
N GLY A 70 -14.04 -16.92 -4.95
CA GLY A 70 -12.71 -17.45 -5.24
C GLY A 70 -11.60 -17.02 -4.28
N ALA A 71 -11.93 -16.51 -3.08
CA ALA A 71 -10.96 -16.08 -2.08
C ALA A 71 -9.90 -15.10 -2.61
N THR A 72 -10.26 -14.27 -3.59
CA THR A 72 -9.36 -13.27 -4.19
C THR A 72 -9.19 -12.03 -3.31
N LYS A 73 -9.98 -11.94 -2.24
CA LYS A 73 -9.94 -10.87 -1.23
C LYS A 73 -10.07 -11.48 0.16
N ILE A 74 -9.25 -11.01 1.10
CA ILE A 74 -9.43 -11.22 2.53
C ILE A 74 -9.56 -9.89 3.25
N PHE A 75 -10.07 -9.93 4.49
CA PHE A 75 -10.20 -8.76 5.35
C PHE A 75 -9.45 -9.00 6.65
N LEU A 76 -8.46 -8.16 6.91
CA LEU A 76 -7.69 -8.18 8.14
C LEU A 76 -8.25 -7.15 9.11
N MET A 77 -8.53 -7.61 10.32
CA MET A 77 -8.96 -6.79 11.44
C MET A 77 -7.75 -6.39 12.28
N GLY A 78 -7.73 -5.13 12.69
CA GLY A 78 -6.79 -4.57 13.65
C GLY A 78 -7.26 -4.82 15.09
N SER A 79 -7.16 -3.80 15.93
CA SER A 79 -7.52 -3.89 17.35
C SER A 79 -9.00 -4.22 17.59
N ASP A 80 -9.89 -3.72 16.73
CA ASP A 80 -11.31 -4.00 16.77
C ASP A 80 -11.92 -4.03 15.36
N ASP A 81 -13.23 -4.30 15.32
CA ASP A 81 -13.97 -4.50 14.08
C ASP A 81 -14.24 -3.20 13.31
N THR A 82 -13.82 -2.03 13.82
CA THR A 82 -13.81 -0.75 13.13
C THR A 82 -12.51 -0.52 12.35
N GLN A 83 -11.42 -1.21 12.72
CA GLN A 83 -10.12 -1.14 12.07
C GLN A 83 -9.98 -2.32 11.12
N MET A 84 -10.35 -2.11 9.86
CA MET A 84 -10.42 -3.19 8.87
C MET A 84 -9.74 -2.77 7.58
N ILE A 85 -8.90 -3.65 7.03
CA ILE A 85 -8.32 -3.45 5.69
C ILE A 85 -8.67 -4.61 4.75
N ARG A 86 -9.04 -4.25 3.52
CA ARG A 86 -9.18 -5.19 2.41
C ARG A 86 -7.79 -5.52 1.87
N VAL A 87 -7.49 -6.81 1.73
CA VAL A 87 -6.30 -7.30 1.06
C VAL A 87 -6.73 -8.06 -0.19
N GLU A 88 -6.19 -7.68 -1.34
CA GLU A 88 -6.46 -8.31 -2.64
C GLU A 88 -5.29 -9.21 -3.03
N ALA A 89 -5.59 -10.41 -3.55
CA ALA A 89 -4.58 -11.41 -3.88
C ALA A 89 -3.69 -10.99 -5.05
N GLY A 90 -4.15 -10.08 -5.92
CA GLY A 90 -3.40 -9.63 -7.09
C GLY A 90 -2.88 -10.82 -7.91
N LYS A 91 -1.56 -10.89 -8.08
CA LYS A 91 -0.89 -11.97 -8.83
C LYS A 91 -0.88 -13.33 -8.13
N LEU A 92 -1.15 -13.38 -6.82
CA LEU A 92 -1.29 -14.63 -6.07
C LEU A 92 -2.54 -15.43 -6.49
N GLY A 93 -3.51 -14.76 -7.14
CA GLY A 93 -4.77 -15.36 -7.57
C GLY A 93 -5.77 -15.49 -6.43
N SER A 94 -5.46 -16.29 -5.39
CA SER A 94 -6.37 -16.54 -4.27
C SER A 94 -5.63 -16.78 -2.96
N PHE A 95 -6.26 -16.45 -1.83
CA PHE A 95 -5.82 -16.80 -0.49
C PHE A 95 -6.28 -18.21 -0.10
N ASP A 96 -5.49 -18.92 0.72
CA ASP A 96 -5.93 -20.17 1.35
C ASP A 96 -7.09 -19.85 2.33
N THR A 97 -8.15 -20.65 2.27
CA THR A 97 -9.30 -20.56 3.19
C THR A 97 -8.90 -20.64 4.67
N LYS A 98 -7.76 -21.26 4.99
CA LYS A 98 -7.16 -21.30 6.34
C LYS A 98 -6.73 -19.94 6.88
N CYS A 99 -6.70 -18.91 6.04
CA CYS A 99 -6.51 -17.54 6.51
C CYS A 99 -7.61 -17.16 7.50
N VAL A 100 -8.87 -17.56 7.26
CA VAL A 100 -10.00 -17.15 8.10
C VAL A 100 -9.83 -17.68 9.53
N ASN A 101 -9.95 -16.77 10.50
CA ASN A 101 -9.71 -16.97 11.94
C ASN A 101 -8.23 -17.17 12.34
N SER A 102 -7.29 -16.89 11.43
CA SER A 102 -5.86 -16.94 11.70
C SER A 102 -5.26 -15.53 11.68
N ILE A 103 -4.10 -15.37 12.31
CA ILE A 103 -3.25 -14.20 12.11
C ILE A 103 -2.54 -14.39 10.76
N VAL A 104 -2.63 -13.39 9.90
CA VAL A 104 -2.00 -13.42 8.58
C VAL A 104 -1.04 -12.25 8.46
N ARG A 105 0.22 -12.56 8.18
CA ARG A 105 1.23 -11.59 7.79
C ARG A 105 1.20 -11.45 6.28
N VAL A 106 1.08 -10.23 5.77
CA VAL A 106 0.99 -9.97 4.33
C VAL A 106 2.02 -8.93 3.94
N ASN A 107 2.81 -9.26 2.92
CA ASN A 107 3.61 -8.28 2.20
C ASN A 107 2.82 -7.81 0.98
N GLY A 108 2.83 -6.51 0.73
CA GLY A 108 2.12 -5.96 -0.42
C GLY A 108 2.37 -4.48 -0.62
N THR A 109 1.69 -3.91 -1.61
CA THR A 109 1.69 -2.46 -1.86
C THR A 109 0.38 -1.87 -1.35
N LEU A 110 0.46 -0.82 -0.53
CA LEU A 110 -0.73 -0.09 -0.10
C LEU A 110 -1.24 0.75 -1.27
N LYS A 111 -2.49 0.56 -1.68
CA LYS A 111 -3.11 1.27 -2.80
C LYS A 111 -4.19 2.21 -2.26
N GLU A 112 -4.26 3.40 -2.85
CA GLU A 112 -5.35 4.35 -2.62
C GLU A 112 -6.40 4.21 -3.72
N GLN A 113 -7.65 3.99 -3.34
CA GLN A 113 -8.82 4.10 -4.19
C GLN A 113 -9.56 5.39 -3.82
N ARG A 114 -9.54 6.36 -4.73
CA ARG A 114 -10.27 7.62 -4.55
C ARG A 114 -11.71 7.50 -5.02
N VAL A 115 -12.60 8.14 -4.27
CA VAL A 115 -14.00 8.39 -4.66
C VAL A 115 -14.18 9.90 -4.75
N ASP A 116 -14.30 10.38 -5.97
CA ASP A 116 -14.57 11.78 -6.32
C ASP A 116 -15.90 11.90 -7.08
N GLU A 117 -16.27 13.12 -7.46
CA GLU A 117 -17.52 13.36 -8.18
C GLU A 117 -17.56 12.64 -9.55
N ALA A 118 -16.42 12.52 -10.24
CA ALA A 118 -16.36 11.83 -11.52
C ALA A 118 -16.63 10.32 -11.37
N TYR A 119 -16.04 9.70 -10.35
CA TYR A 119 -16.33 8.31 -9.98
C TYR A 119 -17.82 8.11 -9.67
N LEU A 120 -18.41 9.00 -8.88
CA LEU A 120 -19.82 8.89 -8.51
C LEU A 120 -20.74 9.05 -9.73
N GLN A 121 -20.45 9.97 -10.65
CA GLN A 121 -21.20 10.13 -11.90
C GLN A 121 -21.11 8.88 -12.79
N GLN A 122 -19.93 8.27 -12.89
CA GLN A 122 -19.76 7.02 -13.62
C GLN A 122 -20.58 5.89 -12.97
N TRP A 123 -20.58 5.80 -11.65
CA TRP A 123 -21.37 4.80 -10.93
C TRP A 123 -22.88 5.00 -11.16
N GLU A 124 -23.38 6.23 -11.11
CA GLU A 124 -24.78 6.54 -11.46
C GLU A 124 -25.13 6.14 -12.89
N ALA A 125 -24.23 6.39 -13.85
CA ALA A 125 -24.42 6.00 -15.24
C ALA A 125 -24.50 4.46 -15.39
N GLN A 126 -23.65 3.72 -14.68
CA GLN A 126 -23.69 2.25 -14.65
C GLN A 126 -24.98 1.73 -14.03
N LEU A 127 -25.44 2.30 -12.91
CA LEU A 127 -26.71 1.93 -12.29
C LEU A 127 -27.90 2.18 -13.23
N LYS A 128 -27.87 3.30 -13.97
CA LYS A 128 -28.90 3.61 -14.97
C LYS A 128 -28.89 2.60 -16.12
N ALA A 129 -27.72 2.18 -16.59
CA ALA A 129 -27.58 1.16 -17.62
C ALA A 129 -28.03 -0.22 -17.12
N ALA A 130 -27.62 -0.63 -15.92
CA ALA A 130 -28.01 -1.89 -15.28
C ALA A 130 -29.50 -1.95 -14.91
N ASN A 131 -30.13 -0.81 -14.60
CA ASN A 131 -31.58 -0.76 -14.42
C ASN A 131 -32.36 -0.81 -15.74
N ALA A 132 -31.73 -0.42 -16.86
CA ALA A 132 -32.31 -0.52 -18.19
C ALA A 132 -32.24 -1.95 -18.74
N GLU A 133 -31.17 -2.70 -18.43
CA GLU A 133 -31.04 -4.13 -18.74
C GLU A 133 -31.37 -4.95 -17.49
N LYS A 134 -32.58 -5.48 -17.36
CA LYS A 134 -32.99 -6.29 -16.19
C LYS A 134 -32.15 -7.57 -16.03
N HIS A 135 -30.95 -7.45 -15.49
CA HIS A 135 -30.12 -8.53 -14.99
C HIS A 135 -30.03 -8.43 -13.48
N GLY A 136 -30.40 -9.53 -12.81
CA GLY A 136 -30.43 -9.63 -11.37
C GLY A 136 -29.05 -9.47 -10.75
N GLU A 137 -29.05 -8.77 -9.62
CA GLU A 137 -27.99 -8.61 -8.61
C GLU A 137 -26.60 -8.27 -9.16
N SER A 138 -26.27 -6.97 -9.23
CA SER A 138 -24.89 -6.53 -9.47
C SER A 138 -24.41 -5.43 -8.51
N GLU A 139 -23.09 -5.46 -8.27
CA GLU A 139 -22.23 -4.34 -7.85
C GLU A 139 -22.37 -3.82 -6.41
N GLY A 140 -22.92 -4.63 -5.49
CA GLY A 140 -23.05 -4.23 -4.08
C GLY A 140 -21.73 -4.14 -3.30
N GLY A 141 -20.70 -4.92 -3.65
CA GLY A 141 -19.62 -5.28 -2.71
C GLY A 141 -20.15 -6.15 -1.55
N CYS A 142 -19.30 -6.98 -0.92
CA CYS A 142 -19.74 -7.77 0.24
C CYS A 142 -19.89 -6.88 1.49
N SER A 143 -20.60 -7.34 2.52
CA SER A 143 -20.80 -6.56 3.76
C SER A 143 -19.48 -6.13 4.42
N SER A 144 -18.45 -6.98 4.39
CA SER A 144 -17.12 -6.65 4.92
C SER A 144 -16.45 -5.53 4.13
N GLU A 145 -16.63 -5.51 2.81
CA GLU A 145 -16.11 -4.45 1.94
C GLU A 145 -16.80 -3.11 2.21
N LYS A 146 -18.13 -3.12 2.34
CA LYS A 146 -18.90 -1.93 2.72
C LYS A 146 -18.44 -1.38 4.06
N LYS A 147 -18.18 -2.25 5.04
CA LYS A 147 -17.68 -1.87 6.36
C LYS A 147 -16.28 -1.24 6.28
N ALA A 148 -15.36 -1.87 5.55
CA ALA A 148 -14.01 -1.33 5.33
C ALA A 148 -14.04 0.05 4.62
N ARG A 149 -15.09 0.33 3.85
CA ARG A 149 -15.34 1.63 3.21
C ARG A 149 -16.23 2.58 4.03
N GLY A 150 -16.62 2.23 5.26
CA GLY A 150 -17.46 3.08 6.10
C GLY A 150 -18.85 3.37 5.54
N GLU A 151 -19.40 2.47 4.73
CA GLU A 151 -20.70 2.67 4.10
C GLU A 151 -21.86 2.28 5.04
N THR A 152 -22.90 3.11 5.10
CA THR A 152 -24.03 2.93 6.04
C THR A 152 -25.39 2.72 5.36
N ALA A 153 -25.52 3.10 4.07
CA ALA A 153 -26.76 2.97 3.33
C ALA A 153 -26.93 1.62 2.59
N ASN A 154 -28.19 1.16 2.49
CA ASN A 154 -28.55 -0.13 1.91
C ASN A 154 -28.88 -0.10 0.41
N THR A 155 -29.03 1.07 -0.22
CA THR A 155 -29.24 1.17 -1.68
C THR A 155 -28.07 1.90 -2.36
N PRO A 156 -27.74 1.56 -3.62
CA PRO A 156 -26.66 2.24 -4.35
C PRO A 156 -26.85 3.76 -4.43
N GLU A 157 -28.06 4.25 -4.66
CA GLU A 157 -28.36 5.68 -4.78
C GLU A 157 -28.12 6.42 -3.47
N LYS A 158 -28.53 5.82 -2.34
CA LYS A 158 -28.28 6.39 -1.01
C LYS A 158 -26.80 6.38 -0.66
N ARG A 159 -26.06 5.32 -1.03
CA ARG A 159 -24.60 5.26 -0.85
C ARG A 159 -23.88 6.36 -1.62
N ILE A 160 -24.30 6.62 -2.86
CA ILE A 160 -23.76 7.71 -3.69
C ILE A 160 -24.03 9.07 -3.04
N ALA A 161 -25.25 9.30 -2.54
CA ALA A 161 -25.60 10.52 -1.82
C ALA A 161 -24.77 10.70 -0.53
N ASP A 162 -24.58 9.64 0.24
CA ASP A 162 -23.75 9.65 1.45
C ASP A 162 -22.29 9.97 1.13
N PHE A 163 -21.73 9.40 0.05
CA PHE A 163 -20.38 9.74 -0.40
C PHE A 163 -20.28 11.20 -0.83
N ARG A 164 -21.25 11.74 -1.58
CA ARG A 164 -21.25 13.18 -1.92
C ARG A 164 -21.28 14.08 -0.68
N ALA A 165 -22.08 13.73 0.32
CA ALA A 165 -22.14 14.48 1.58
C ALA A 165 -20.80 14.44 2.33
N GLN A 166 -20.16 13.26 2.39
CA GLN A 166 -18.84 13.10 3.00
C GLN A 166 -17.74 13.83 2.23
N ILE A 167 -17.77 13.83 0.89
CA ILE A 167 -16.86 14.59 0.04
C ILE A 167 -17.03 16.10 0.31
N ALA A 168 -18.26 16.61 0.36
CA ALA A 168 -18.52 18.02 0.64
C ALA A 168 -17.98 18.44 2.03
N LYS A 169 -18.17 17.58 3.04
CA LYS A 169 -17.60 17.79 4.37
C LYS A 169 -16.07 17.83 4.34
N ARG A 170 -15.43 16.86 3.69
CA ARG A 170 -13.96 16.79 3.58
C ARG A 170 -13.38 17.96 2.78
N GLN A 171 -14.08 18.41 1.75
CA GLN A 171 -13.72 19.62 1.00
C GLN A 171 -13.74 20.85 1.91
N ALA A 172 -14.77 21.00 2.76
CA ALA A 172 -14.86 22.12 3.69
C ALA A 172 -13.78 22.06 4.80
N GLU A 173 -13.43 20.86 5.28
CA GLU A 173 -12.47 20.67 6.37
C GLU A 173 -10.99 20.69 5.92
N SER A 174 -10.70 20.21 4.70
CA SER A 174 -9.33 19.95 4.25
C SER A 174 -9.00 20.39 2.82
N GLY A 175 -9.99 20.92 2.08
CA GLY A 175 -9.81 21.32 0.68
C GLY A 175 -9.64 20.16 -0.31
N LYS A 176 -9.91 18.92 0.12
CA LYS A 176 -9.82 17.70 -0.70
C LYS A 176 -11.21 17.26 -1.18
N PRO A 177 -11.52 17.38 -2.49
CA PRO A 177 -12.86 17.09 -3.02
C PRO A 177 -13.04 15.60 -3.36
N TYR A 178 -12.52 14.71 -2.50
CA TYR A 178 -12.56 13.27 -2.69
C TYR A 178 -12.38 12.54 -1.35
N LEU A 179 -12.86 11.30 -1.27
CA LEU A 179 -12.57 10.36 -0.19
C LEU A 179 -11.47 9.39 -0.62
N SER A 180 -10.67 8.94 0.34
CA SER A 180 -9.59 7.98 0.13
C SER A 180 -9.92 6.68 0.86
N PHE A 181 -9.96 5.57 0.14
CA PHE A 181 -10.07 4.22 0.70
C PHE A 181 -8.78 3.47 0.41
N TYR A 182 -8.24 2.79 1.42
CA TYR A 182 -6.97 2.08 1.27
C TYR A 182 -7.19 0.58 1.29
N TYR A 183 -6.44 -0.11 0.45
CA TYR A 183 -6.41 -1.57 0.39
C TYR A 183 -4.99 -2.03 0.09
N LEU A 184 -4.65 -3.25 0.48
CA LEU A 184 -3.35 -3.83 0.17
C LEU A 184 -3.46 -4.74 -1.05
N GLU A 185 -2.61 -4.55 -2.05
CA GLU A 185 -2.39 -5.55 -3.10
C GLU A 185 -1.23 -6.46 -2.66
N ALA A 186 -1.54 -7.73 -2.38
CA ALA A 186 -0.59 -8.68 -1.80
C ALA A 186 0.43 -9.19 -2.84
N THR A 187 1.69 -9.27 -2.43
CA THR A 187 2.76 -9.94 -3.17
C THR A 187 3.07 -11.32 -2.61
N ASP A 188 2.91 -11.51 -1.30
CA ASP A 188 3.01 -12.78 -0.59
C ASP A 188 2.35 -12.68 0.79
N TYR A 189 2.13 -13.83 1.43
CA TYR A 189 1.57 -13.89 2.78
C TYR A 189 1.97 -15.18 3.51
N GLU A 190 1.85 -15.14 4.83
CA GLU A 190 2.09 -16.27 5.73
C GLU A 190 0.98 -16.33 6.79
N ILE A 191 0.43 -17.52 7.02
CA ILE A 191 -0.47 -17.81 8.14
C ILE A 191 0.41 -18.16 9.34
N GLN A 192 0.29 -17.39 10.44
CA GLN A 192 1.07 -17.59 11.67
C GLN A 192 0.52 -18.72 12.54
#